data_AF-A0A7J4ING5-F1
#
_entry.id   AF-A0A7J4ING5-F1
#
_cell.length_a   1.000
_cell.length_b   1.000
_cell.length_c   1.000
_cell.angle_alpha   90.00
_cell.angle_beta   90.00
_cell.angle_gamma   90.00
#
_symmetry.space_group_name_H-M   'P 1'
#
loop_
_entity.id
_entity.type
_entity.pdbx_description
1 polymer ?
#
loop_
_entity_poly.entity_id
_entity_poly.type
_entity_poly.pdbx_seq_one_letter_code
_entity_poly.pdbx_strand_id
1 'polypeptide(L)'
;MDVEEFVRRGLRTGEDRPRIEASLADHVRMIKAVDEDYAAAFARAAVDEALLTHDLPGDLFQTGAAGVGMGEFGVGSRGTGDFFAHRQIARIIGKTTADVGVDQMDDAGVVRVGDQYVCCTVDGMHSRLSDFPFLAGFHVTRATLRDVYVMGARPILLFSDIHVADDGD
;
A
#
# COMPACT_ATOMS: atom_id res chain seq x y z
N MET A 1 2.08 1.35 12.41
CA MET A 1 3.06 2.43 12.63
C MET A 1 4.36 1.88 12.12
N ASP A 2 4.97 2.54 11.15
CA ASP A 2 6.28 2.16 10.62
C ASP A 2 7.40 2.69 11.54
N VAL A 3 8.65 2.39 11.18
CA VAL A 3 9.85 2.78 11.93
C VAL A 3 9.99 4.30 11.98
N GLU A 4 9.68 5.00 10.89
CA GLU A 4 9.84 6.44 10.79
C GLU A 4 8.83 7.19 11.69
N GLU A 5 7.56 6.80 11.64
CA GLU A 5 6.51 7.41 12.48
C GLU A 5 6.70 7.06 13.97
N PHE A 6 7.29 5.89 14.29
CA PHE A 6 7.69 5.57 15.66
C PHE A 6 8.69 6.61 16.19
N VAL A 7 9.75 6.90 15.41
CA VAL A 7 10.77 7.88 15.79
C VAL A 7 10.19 9.29 15.83
N ARG A 8 9.46 9.72 14.79
CA ARG A 8 8.87 11.06 14.70
C ARG A 8 7.90 11.31 15.85
N ARG A 9 7.15 10.30 16.29
CA ARG A 9 6.29 10.40 17.47
C ARG A 9 7.10 10.69 18.73
N GLY A 10 8.19 9.96 18.97
CA GLY A 10 9.08 10.18 20.12
C GLY A 10 9.62 11.62 20.14
N LEU A 11 10.11 12.10 18.98
CA LEU A 11 10.58 13.47 18.81
C LEU A 11 9.49 14.51 19.12
N ARG A 12 8.27 14.34 18.59
CA ARG A 12 7.13 15.25 18.85
C ARG A 12 6.70 15.27 20.32
N THR A 13 6.86 14.15 21.03
CA THR A 13 6.56 14.08 22.47
C THR A 13 7.70 14.57 23.37
N GLY A 14 8.82 15.00 22.79
CA GLY A 14 9.98 15.48 23.54
C GLY A 14 10.76 14.36 24.23
N GLU A 15 10.72 13.14 23.71
CA GLU A 15 11.47 12.01 24.24
C GLU A 15 12.95 12.11 23.84
N ASP A 16 13.85 11.78 24.78
CA ASP A 16 15.28 11.88 24.54
C ASP A 16 15.76 10.85 23.50
N ARG A 17 16.65 11.29 22.60
CA ARG A 17 17.21 10.47 21.52
C ARG A 17 17.67 9.06 21.98
N PRO A 18 18.48 8.89 23.04
CA PRO A 18 18.92 7.56 23.47
C PRO A 18 17.77 6.64 23.87
N ARG A 19 16.67 7.22 24.36
CA ARG A 19 15.47 6.47 24.78
C ARG A 19 14.65 6.02 23.58
N ILE A 20 14.53 6.87 22.55
CA ILE A 20 13.93 6.52 21.27
C ILE A 20 14.73 5.39 20.60
N GLU A 21 16.06 5.53 20.54
CA GLU A 21 16.97 4.52 19.95
C GLU A 21 16.87 3.18 20.68
N ALA A 22 16.92 3.17 22.01
CA ALA A 22 16.79 1.96 22.80
C ALA A 22 15.43 1.27 22.58
N SER A 23 14.34 2.04 22.64
CA SER A 23 13.00 1.49 22.44
C SER A 23 12.81 0.94 21.04
N LEU A 24 13.34 1.60 20.01
CA LEU A 24 13.28 1.11 18.63
C LEU A 24 14.12 -0.17 18.47
N ALA A 25 15.33 -0.21 19.02
CA ALA A 25 16.18 -1.41 18.98
C ALA A 25 15.49 -2.62 19.65
N ASP A 26 14.82 -2.41 20.79
CA ASP A 26 14.05 -3.45 21.46
C ASP A 26 12.89 -3.97 20.60
N HIS A 27 12.15 -3.07 19.93
CA HIS A 27 11.08 -3.47 19.00
C HIS A 27 11.61 -4.24 17.80
N VAL A 28 12.76 -3.82 17.24
CA VAL A 28 13.40 -4.52 16.11
C VAL A 28 13.79 -5.93 16.52
N ARG A 29 14.43 -6.11 17.69
CA ARG A 29 14.81 -7.44 18.21
C ARG A 29 13.63 -8.32 18.58
N MET A 30 12.50 -7.71 18.98
CA MET A 30 11.25 -8.45 19.23
C MET A 30 10.70 -9.07 17.95
N ILE A 31 10.80 -8.35 16.83
CA ILE A 31 10.16 -8.73 15.56
C ILE A 31 11.13 -9.52 14.65
N LYS A 32 12.42 -9.16 14.67
CA LYS A 32 13.45 -9.67 13.78
C LYS A 32 14.52 -10.40 14.58
N ALA A 33 14.95 -11.56 14.08
CA ALA A 33 16.05 -12.33 14.67
C ALA A 33 17.41 -11.73 14.31
N VAL A 34 17.71 -10.55 14.86
CA VAL A 34 18.98 -9.81 14.65
C VAL A 34 19.75 -9.67 15.96
N ASP A 35 21.06 -9.46 15.86
CA ASP A 35 21.89 -9.18 17.02
C ASP A 35 21.70 -7.74 17.56
N GLU A 36 22.26 -7.50 18.74
CA GLU A 36 22.14 -6.22 19.45
C GLU A 36 22.86 -5.09 18.72
N ASP A 37 24.02 -5.37 18.13
CA ASP A 37 24.83 -4.37 17.44
C ASP A 37 24.12 -3.86 16.20
N TYR A 38 23.52 -4.78 15.43
CA TYR A 38 22.69 -4.45 14.27
C TYR A 38 21.45 -3.66 14.68
N ALA A 39 20.69 -4.13 15.68
CA ALA A 39 19.48 -3.44 16.12
C ALA A 39 19.78 -2.01 16.62
N ALA A 40 20.87 -1.83 17.36
CA ALA A 40 21.30 -0.51 17.82
C ALA A 40 21.78 0.38 16.66
N ALA A 41 22.53 -0.16 15.69
CA ALA A 41 22.96 0.57 14.51
C ALA A 41 21.77 1.00 13.63
N PHE A 42 20.81 0.10 13.43
CA PHE A 42 19.57 0.37 12.70
C PHE A 42 18.74 1.46 13.38
N ALA A 43 18.54 1.36 14.69
CA ALA A 43 17.78 2.35 15.45
C ALA A 43 18.43 3.74 15.39
N ARG A 44 19.77 3.82 15.52
CA ARG A 44 20.52 5.07 15.34
C ARG A 44 20.32 5.66 13.95
N ALA A 45 20.45 4.85 12.90
CA ALA A 45 20.30 5.30 11.52
C ALA A 45 18.89 5.86 11.26
N ALA A 46 17.84 5.17 11.72
CA ALA A 46 16.46 5.63 11.60
C ALA A 46 16.22 6.96 12.35
N VAL A 47 16.83 7.13 13.52
CA VAL A 47 16.75 8.37 14.30
C VAL A 47 17.50 9.52 13.61
N ASP A 48 18.70 9.27 13.10
CA ASP A 48 19.46 10.26 12.34
C ASP A 48 18.71 10.72 11.09
N GLU A 49 18.13 9.79 10.32
CA GLU A 49 17.32 10.11 9.14
C GLU A 49 16.09 10.95 9.49
N ALA A 50 15.34 10.55 10.52
CA ALA A 50 14.16 11.28 10.96
C ALA A 50 14.51 12.70 11.42
N LEU A 51 15.64 12.90 12.12
CA LEU A 51 16.13 14.22 12.55
C LEU A 51 16.54 15.10 11.36
N LEU A 52 17.21 14.54 10.35
CA LEU A 52 17.60 15.28 9.14
C LEU A 52 16.41 15.78 8.34
N THR A 53 15.27 15.10 8.45
CA THR A 53 14.05 15.38 7.71
C THR A 53 12.94 15.95 8.60
N HIS A 54 13.21 16.23 9.87
CA HIS A 54 12.23 16.80 10.80
C HIS A 54 12.09 18.30 10.57
N ASP A 55 10.85 18.79 10.48
CA ASP A 55 10.51 20.21 10.42
C ASP A 55 11.26 21.02 9.34
N LEU A 56 11.55 20.41 8.19
CA LEU A 56 12.15 21.11 7.05
C LEU A 56 11.25 22.26 6.57
N PRO A 57 11.75 23.50 6.48
CA PRO A 57 10.96 24.63 6.02
C PRO A 57 10.90 24.70 4.49
N GLY A 58 9.72 24.99 3.93
CA GLY A 58 9.54 25.21 2.50
C GLY A 58 8.25 24.57 1.97
N ASP A 59 7.72 25.12 0.89
CA ASP A 59 6.52 24.62 0.21
C ASP A 59 6.69 23.19 -0.34
N LEU A 60 7.91 22.83 -0.77
CA LEU A 60 8.24 21.49 -1.25
C LEU A 60 8.31 20.43 -0.15
N PHE A 61 8.50 20.83 1.11
CA PHE A 61 8.62 19.92 2.26
C PHE A 61 7.35 19.86 3.11
N GLN A 62 6.33 20.64 2.73
CA GLN A 62 5.05 20.73 3.43
C GLN A 62 3.96 20.01 2.64
N THR A 63 3.34 19.00 3.26
CA THR A 63 2.15 18.35 2.72
C THR A 63 0.92 18.73 3.53
N GLY A 64 -0.21 18.96 2.87
CA GLY A 64 -1.49 19.17 3.56
C GLY A 64 -1.89 17.94 4.36
N ALA A 65 -2.16 18.10 5.66
CA ALA A 65 -2.64 17.00 6.49
C ALA A 65 -4.08 16.62 6.11
N ALA A 66 -4.28 15.36 5.69
CA ALA A 66 -5.62 14.85 5.37
C ALA A 66 -6.50 14.61 6.61
N GLY A 67 -5.90 14.56 7.80
CA GLY A 67 -6.63 14.33 9.07
C GLY A 67 -7.18 12.91 9.23
N VAL A 68 -6.75 11.96 8.41
CA VAL A 68 -7.16 10.55 8.46
C VAL A 68 -5.92 9.68 8.56
N GLY A 69 -5.81 8.86 9.61
CA GLY A 69 -4.67 7.95 9.81
C GLY A 69 -4.77 6.70 8.93
N MET A 70 -3.66 6.03 8.61
CA MET A 70 -3.66 4.84 7.73
C MET A 70 -4.60 3.72 8.20
N GLY A 71 -4.76 3.54 9.51
CA GLY A 71 -5.70 2.56 10.09
C GLY A 71 -7.18 2.98 10.01
N GLU A 72 -7.45 4.28 9.85
CA GLU A 72 -8.79 4.86 9.64
C GLU A 72 -9.12 5.01 8.15
N PHE A 73 -8.07 5.21 7.33
CA PHE A 73 -8.13 5.42 5.90
C PHE A 73 -8.55 4.15 5.17
N GLY A 74 -8.06 2.99 5.62
CA GLY A 74 -8.56 1.67 5.23
C GLY A 74 -8.76 1.51 3.72
N VAL A 75 -7.72 1.74 2.92
CA VAL A 75 -7.77 1.37 1.49
C VAL A 75 -7.84 -0.15 1.43
N GLY A 76 -8.94 -0.68 0.92
CA GLY A 76 -9.23 -2.11 0.95
C GLY A 76 -10.49 -2.52 1.72
N SER A 77 -11.30 -1.58 2.21
CA SER A 77 -12.60 -1.93 2.81
C SER A 77 -13.67 -0.85 2.64
N ARG A 78 -14.29 -0.77 1.45
CA ARG A 78 -15.63 -0.21 1.10
C ARG A 78 -16.12 1.03 1.87
N GLY A 79 -15.21 1.84 2.39
CA GLY A 79 -15.49 2.92 3.34
C GLY A 79 -15.24 4.28 2.71
N THR A 80 -15.60 5.36 3.40
CA THR A 80 -15.46 6.73 2.88
C THR A 80 -14.03 7.08 2.48
N GLY A 81 -13.02 6.58 3.22
CA GLY A 81 -11.60 6.75 2.90
C GLY A 81 -11.19 6.04 1.61
N ASP A 82 -11.69 4.81 1.42
CA ASP A 82 -11.49 4.01 0.21
C ASP A 82 -12.07 4.72 -1.03
N PHE A 83 -13.31 5.23 -0.95
CA PHE A 83 -13.90 6.02 -2.02
C PHE A 83 -13.15 7.32 -2.30
N PHE A 84 -12.64 8.00 -1.27
CA PHE A 84 -11.84 9.20 -1.45
C PHE A 84 -10.53 8.89 -2.20
N ALA A 85 -9.80 7.86 -1.79
CA ALA A 85 -8.57 7.42 -2.43
C ALA A 85 -8.79 7.09 -3.91
N HIS A 86 -9.77 6.25 -4.22
CA HIS A 86 -10.09 5.87 -5.60
C HIS A 86 -10.51 7.07 -6.46
N ARG A 87 -11.27 8.03 -5.90
CA ARG A 87 -11.61 9.27 -6.60
C ARG A 87 -10.39 10.15 -6.87
N GLN A 88 -9.42 10.22 -5.95
CA GLN A 88 -8.19 10.98 -6.20
C GLN A 88 -7.35 10.31 -7.30
N ILE A 89 -7.25 8.98 -7.30
CA ILE A 89 -6.57 8.23 -8.37
C ILE A 89 -7.23 8.54 -9.72
N ALA A 90 -8.55 8.44 -9.81
CA ALA A 90 -9.29 8.76 -11.03
C ALA A 90 -9.07 10.22 -11.48
N ARG A 91 -9.03 11.17 -10.54
CA ARG A 91 -8.74 12.58 -10.83
C ARG A 91 -7.33 12.80 -11.39
N ILE A 92 -6.32 12.12 -10.85
CA ILE A 92 -4.93 12.23 -11.28
C ILE A 92 -4.75 11.66 -12.68
N ILE A 93 -5.33 10.49 -12.95
CA ILE A 93 -5.30 9.85 -14.27
C ILE A 93 -6.07 10.69 -15.29
N GLY A 94 -7.21 11.25 -14.88
CA GLY A 94 -8.07 12.05 -15.73
C GLY A 94 -8.85 11.21 -16.75
N LYS A 95 -9.36 11.88 -17.78
CA LYS A 95 -10.19 11.24 -18.81
C LYS A 95 -9.32 10.48 -19.81
N THR A 96 -9.66 9.22 -20.06
CA THR A 96 -8.99 8.36 -21.03
C THR A 96 -9.88 8.11 -22.25
N THR A 97 -9.41 7.31 -23.21
CA THR A 97 -10.19 6.84 -24.37
C THR A 97 -10.98 5.57 -24.07
N ALA A 98 -11.00 5.11 -22.82
CA ALA A 98 -11.76 3.93 -22.42
C ALA A 98 -13.28 4.21 -22.46
N ASP A 99 -14.05 3.20 -22.87
CA ASP A 99 -15.52 3.24 -22.85
C ASP A 99 -16.02 3.14 -21.40
N VAL A 100 -15.35 2.31 -20.59
CA VAL A 100 -15.48 2.28 -19.11
C VAL A 100 -14.13 2.69 -18.53
N GLY A 101 -14.08 3.92 -18.02
CA GLY A 101 -12.88 4.56 -17.50
C GLY A 101 -12.78 4.54 -15.98
N VAL A 102 -11.63 4.98 -15.47
CA VAL A 102 -11.33 5.03 -14.02
C VAL A 102 -12.26 5.93 -13.22
N ASP A 103 -12.89 6.91 -13.87
CA ASP A 103 -13.85 7.84 -13.28
C ASP A 103 -15.20 7.18 -12.95
N GLN A 104 -15.51 6.06 -13.60
CA GLN A 104 -16.73 5.28 -13.35
C GLN A 104 -16.59 4.40 -12.10
N MET A 105 -15.35 4.10 -11.68
CA MET A 105 -15.04 3.25 -10.51
C MET A 105 -15.79 1.90 -10.53
N ASP A 106 -15.87 1.28 -11.70
CA ASP A 106 -16.49 -0.02 -11.92
C ASP A 106 -15.49 -1.18 -11.66
N ASP A 107 -15.95 -2.43 -11.70
CA ASP A 107 -15.14 -3.63 -11.40
C ASP A 107 -14.05 -3.89 -12.48
N ALA A 108 -14.15 -3.25 -13.65
CA ALA A 108 -13.14 -3.34 -14.70
C ALA A 108 -13.11 -2.12 -15.63
N GLY A 109 -11.98 -1.92 -16.31
CA GLY A 109 -11.88 -0.99 -17.43
C GLY A 109 -12.25 -1.66 -18.76
N VAL A 110 -12.88 -0.92 -19.67
CA VAL A 110 -13.31 -1.43 -20.98
C VAL A 110 -12.82 -0.52 -22.10
N VAL A 111 -12.24 -1.12 -23.13
CA VAL A 111 -11.85 -0.45 -24.37
C VAL A 111 -12.45 -1.17 -25.57
N ARG A 112 -12.84 -0.41 -26.60
CA ARG A 112 -13.25 -0.96 -27.89
C ARG A 112 -12.07 -1.31 -28.78
N VAL A 113 -12.07 -2.53 -29.32
CA VAL A 113 -11.10 -3.03 -30.30
C VAL A 113 -11.87 -3.56 -31.51
N GLY A 114 -11.89 -2.78 -32.59
CA GLY A 114 -12.71 -3.09 -33.77
C GLY A 114 -14.21 -3.04 -33.44
N ASP A 115 -14.90 -4.16 -33.65
CA ASP A 115 -16.31 -4.37 -33.32
C ASP A 115 -16.51 -5.05 -31.95
N GLN A 116 -15.43 -5.33 -31.21
CA GLN A 116 -15.47 -5.99 -29.92
C GLN A 116 -15.09 -5.05 -28.77
N TYR A 117 -15.45 -5.45 -27.56
CA TYR A 117 -15.00 -4.81 -26.32
C TYR A 117 -14.05 -5.72 -25.58
N VAL A 118 -12.95 -5.15 -25.10
CA VAL A 118 -11.99 -5.83 -24.24
C VAL A 118 -12.13 -5.27 -22.84
N CYS A 119 -12.48 -6.15 -21.91
CA CYS A 119 -12.59 -5.89 -20.48
C CYS A 119 -11.27 -6.29 -19.80
N CYS A 120 -10.73 -5.42 -18.95
CA CYS A 120 -9.50 -5.65 -18.21
C CYS A 120 -9.69 -5.26 -16.74
N THR A 121 -9.34 -6.17 -15.84
CA THR A 121 -9.34 -5.95 -14.40
C THR A 121 -8.07 -6.55 -13.80
N VAL A 122 -7.68 -6.04 -12.64
CA VAL A 122 -6.49 -6.45 -11.90
C VAL A 122 -6.87 -6.55 -10.44
N ASP A 123 -6.67 -7.74 -9.86
CA ASP A 123 -6.80 -7.95 -8.44
C ASP A 123 -5.46 -8.37 -7.86
N GLY A 124 -5.16 -7.81 -6.69
CA GLY A 124 -4.05 -8.24 -5.85
C GLY A 124 -4.57 -8.99 -4.62
N MET A 125 -3.67 -9.68 -3.95
CA MET A 125 -3.95 -10.22 -2.62
C MET A 125 -2.89 -9.77 -1.62
N HIS A 126 -3.27 -9.72 -0.35
CA HIS A 126 -2.38 -9.28 0.72
C HIS A 126 -1.91 -10.49 1.53
N SER A 127 -0.74 -10.37 2.15
CA SER A 127 0.09 -11.42 2.77
C SER A 127 -0.58 -12.39 3.76
N ARG A 128 -1.84 -12.20 4.17
CA ARG A 128 -2.50 -13.12 5.13
C ARG A 128 -2.69 -14.56 4.60
N LEU A 129 -2.46 -14.78 3.31
CA LEU A 129 -2.54 -16.09 2.66
C LEU A 129 -1.19 -16.51 2.04
N SER A 130 -0.09 -15.78 2.28
CA SER A 130 1.22 -16.13 1.71
C SER A 130 1.70 -17.51 2.19
N ASP A 131 1.40 -17.87 3.45
CA ASP A 131 1.59 -19.23 4.01
C ASP A 131 0.86 -20.35 3.23
N PHE A 132 -0.14 -20.01 2.40
CA PHE A 132 -0.95 -20.96 1.65
C PHE A 132 -0.98 -20.61 0.15
N PRO A 133 0.13 -20.73 -0.57
CA PRO A 133 0.31 -20.17 -1.92
C PRO A 133 -0.71 -20.71 -2.95
N PHE A 134 -1.14 -21.97 -2.83
CA PHE A 134 -2.18 -22.52 -3.71
C PHE A 134 -3.56 -21.94 -3.44
N LEU A 135 -3.94 -21.78 -2.17
CA LEU A 135 -5.20 -21.13 -1.80
C LEU A 135 -5.15 -19.66 -2.18
N ALA A 136 -4.00 -19.03 -2.01
CA ALA A 136 -3.76 -17.67 -2.42
C ALA A 136 -3.99 -17.48 -3.93
N GLY A 137 -3.31 -18.28 -4.76
CA GLY A 137 -3.48 -18.30 -6.20
C GLY A 137 -4.93 -18.56 -6.63
N PHE A 138 -5.61 -19.50 -5.98
CA PHE A 138 -7.03 -19.77 -6.23
C PHE A 138 -7.91 -18.55 -5.93
N HIS A 139 -7.72 -17.91 -4.77
CA HIS A 139 -8.55 -16.79 -4.34
C HIS A 139 -8.33 -15.53 -5.19
N VAL A 140 -7.08 -15.18 -5.49
CA VAL A 140 -6.79 -14.02 -6.34
C VAL A 140 -7.31 -14.24 -7.76
N THR A 141 -7.09 -15.44 -8.33
CA THR A 141 -7.62 -15.79 -9.66
C THR A 141 -9.14 -15.71 -9.68
N ARG A 142 -9.81 -16.25 -8.65
CA ARG A 142 -11.27 -16.20 -8.54
C ARG A 142 -11.78 -14.77 -8.40
N ALA A 143 -11.09 -13.91 -7.66
CA ALA A 143 -11.46 -12.50 -7.52
C ALA A 143 -11.39 -11.79 -8.88
N THR A 144 -10.24 -11.88 -9.57
CA THR A 144 -10.05 -11.29 -10.91
C THR A 144 -11.09 -11.77 -11.91
N LEU A 145 -11.37 -13.09 -11.95
CA LEU A 145 -12.33 -13.64 -12.90
C LEU A 145 -13.76 -13.17 -12.61
N ARG A 146 -14.13 -13.04 -11.33
CA ARG A 146 -15.47 -12.57 -10.96
C ARG A 146 -15.72 -11.16 -11.50
N ASP A 147 -14.73 -10.28 -11.40
CA ASP A 147 -14.83 -8.90 -11.85
C ASP A 147 -15.03 -8.84 -13.39
N VAL A 148 -14.41 -9.74 -14.15
CA VAL A 148 -14.72 -9.91 -15.59
C VAL A 148 -16.16 -10.41 -15.82
N TYR A 149 -16.61 -11.39 -15.03
CA TYR A 149 -17.95 -11.98 -15.21
C TYR A 149 -19.08 -11.00 -14.89
N VAL A 150 -18.95 -10.17 -13.86
CA VAL A 150 -19.99 -9.19 -13.49
C VAL A 150 -20.13 -8.07 -14.52
N MET A 151 -19.06 -7.79 -15.29
CA MET A 151 -19.09 -6.92 -16.46
C MET A 151 -19.75 -7.57 -17.69
N GLY A 152 -20.24 -8.81 -17.57
CA GLY A 152 -20.86 -9.56 -18.67
C GLY A 152 -19.88 -10.06 -19.72
N ALA A 153 -18.57 -9.99 -19.45
CA ALA A 153 -17.53 -10.42 -20.37
C ALA A 153 -17.18 -11.90 -20.18
N ARG A 154 -16.63 -12.53 -21.23
CA ARG A 154 -16.07 -13.88 -21.16
C ARG A 154 -14.55 -13.79 -21.00
N PRO A 155 -13.95 -14.41 -19.97
CA PRO A 155 -12.50 -14.46 -19.83
C PRO A 155 -11.84 -15.14 -21.05
N ILE A 156 -10.79 -14.51 -21.59
CA ILE A 156 -10.01 -15.03 -22.72
C ILE A 156 -8.52 -15.19 -22.41
N LEU A 157 -8.03 -14.52 -21.37
CA LEU A 157 -6.62 -14.47 -20.99
C LEU A 157 -6.51 -14.11 -19.50
N LEU A 158 -5.51 -14.67 -18.81
CA LEU A 158 -5.16 -14.35 -17.42
C LEU A 158 -3.65 -14.17 -17.33
N PHE A 159 -3.20 -13.08 -16.71
CA PHE A 159 -1.80 -12.85 -16.35
C PHE A 159 -1.65 -12.97 -14.83
N SER A 160 -0.54 -13.57 -14.40
CA SER A 160 -0.17 -13.64 -12.99
C SER A 160 1.18 -12.93 -12.82
N ASP A 161 1.17 -11.83 -12.08
CA ASP A 161 2.37 -11.14 -11.62
C ASP A 161 2.65 -11.56 -10.17
N ILE A 162 3.83 -12.13 -9.92
CA ILE A 162 4.20 -12.71 -8.62
C ILE A 162 5.48 -12.03 -8.18
N HIS A 163 5.39 -11.28 -7.09
CA HIS A 163 6.54 -10.63 -6.47
C HIS A 163 6.96 -11.47 -5.26
N VAL A 164 8.12 -12.10 -5.36
CA VAL A 164 8.73 -12.86 -4.25
C VAL A 164 9.80 -11.98 -3.63
N ALA A 165 9.69 -11.69 -2.34
CA ALA A 165 10.73 -11.00 -1.57
C ALA A 165 11.51 -12.04 -0.76
N ASP A 166 12.83 -11.86 -0.63
CA ASP A 166 13.70 -12.82 0.06
C ASP A 166 13.34 -13.05 1.55
N ASP A 167 12.58 -12.13 2.16
CA ASP A 167 12.09 -12.18 3.55
C ASP A 167 10.56 -12.00 3.66
N GLY A 168 9.82 -12.15 2.56
CA GLY A 168 8.36 -12.17 2.56
C GLY A 168 7.92 -13.62 2.62
N ASP A 169 7.75 -14.15 3.84
CA ASP A 169 7.07 -15.44 4.09
C ASP A 169 5.75 -15.52 3.30
#